data_AF-A0A949XUS8-F1
#
_entry.id   AF-A0A949XUS8-F1
#
_cell.length_a   1.000
_cell.length_b   1.000
_cell.length_c   1.000
_cell.angle_alpha   90.00
_cell.angle_beta   90.00
_cell.angle_gamma   90.00
#
_symmetry.space_group_name_H-M   'P 1'
#
loop_
_entity.id
_entity.type
_entity.pdbx_description
1 polymer ?
#
loop_
_entity_poly.entity_id
_entity_poly.type
_entity_poly.pdbx_seq_one_letter_code
_entity_poly.pdbx_strand_id
1 'polypeptide(L)' 'SDATLYGGSGQGNIGGVTTEPVPWHSQPQSLDLTLPPLAMLAMRWRAR' A
#
# COMPACT_ATOMS: atom_id res chain seq x y z
N SER A 1 1.18 9.37 3.40
CA SER A 1 1.65 10.72 3.76
C SER A 1 3.06 11.01 3.25
N ASP A 2 3.88 10.01 2.92
CA ASP A 2 5.30 10.18 2.54
C ASP A 2 5.56 10.67 1.09
N ALA A 3 4.55 11.20 0.39
CA ALA A 3 4.77 11.72 -0.96
C ALA A 3 5.66 12.97 -0.91
N THR A 4 6.53 13.15 -1.91
CA THR A 4 7.45 14.30 -1.99
C THR A 4 6.73 15.65 -2.01
N LEU A 5 5.51 15.71 -2.57
CA LEU A 5 4.64 16.89 -2.55
C LEU A 5 4.33 17.36 -1.11
N TYR A 6 4.32 16.45 -0.14
CA TYR A 6 4.08 16.74 1.27
C TYR A 6 5.38 16.84 2.09
N GLY A 7 6.55 16.89 1.43
CA GLY A 7 7.86 16.92 2.09
C GLY A 7 8.36 15.56 2.61
N GLY A 8 7.71 14.46 2.20
CA GLY A 8 8.15 13.10 2.54
C GLY A 8 9.29 12.58 1.66
N SER A 9 9.76 11.38 1.96
CA SER A 9 10.89 10.74 1.26
C SER A 9 10.56 10.27 -0.16
N GLY A 10 9.27 10.17 -0.50
CA GLY A 10 8.78 9.70 -1.79
C GLY A 10 8.63 8.18 -1.87
N GLN A 11 8.81 7.45 -0.78
CA GLN A 11 8.61 6.00 -0.76
C GLN A 11 7.11 5.67 -0.78
N GLY A 12 6.77 4.55 -1.43
CA GLY A 12 5.39 4.08 -1.52
C GLY A 12 5.21 3.02 -2.59
N ASN A 13 3.96 2.76 -2.95
CA ASN A 13 3.57 1.62 -3.80
C ASN A 13 3.11 2.03 -5.20
N ILE A 14 3.73 3.08 -5.77
CA ILE A 14 3.60 3.50 -7.19
C ILE A 14 2.12 3.58 -7.68
N GLY A 15 1.22 4.11 -6.84
CA GLY A 15 -0.18 4.37 -7.21
C GLY A 15 -1.17 3.21 -6.99
N GLY A 16 -0.72 2.01 -6.64
CA GLY A 16 -1.59 0.88 -6.28
C GLY A 16 -0.89 -0.48 -6.40
N VAL A 17 -1.44 -1.49 -5.72
CA VAL A 17 -0.93 -2.87 -5.73
C VAL A 17 -2.07 -3.84 -6.02
N THR A 18 -1.76 -4.93 -6.73
CA THR A 18 -2.72 -6.01 -7.00
C THR A 18 -2.67 -7.03 -5.87
N THR A 19 -3.82 -7.53 -5.44
CA THR A 19 -3.90 -8.57 -4.42
C THR A 19 -3.37 -9.90 -4.94
N GLU A 20 -2.69 -10.66 -4.08
CA GLU A 20 -2.20 -12.00 -4.36
C GLU A 20 -3.02 -13.06 -3.59
N PRO A 21 -3.17 -14.28 -4.12
CA PRO A 21 -3.90 -15.38 -3.46
C PRO A 21 -3.05 -16.04 -2.36
N VAL A 22 -2.42 -15.23 -1.52
CA VAL A 22 -1.60 -15.66 -0.39
C VAL A 22 -2.37 -15.35 0.90
N PRO A 23 -2.83 -16.37 1.66
CA PRO A 23 -3.59 -16.15 2.87
C PRO A 23 -2.78 -15.44 3.95
N TRP A 24 -3.35 -14.40 4.56
CA TRP A 24 -2.71 -13.63 5.63
C TRP A 24 -3.76 -12.93 6.50
N HIS A 25 -3.49 -12.77 7.80
CA HIS A 25 -4.42 -12.15 8.77
C HIS A 25 -5.87 -12.68 8.67
N SER A 26 -6.02 -14.01 8.51
CA SER A 26 -7.32 -14.68 8.35
C SER A 26 -8.15 -14.24 7.14
N GLN A 27 -7.49 -13.71 6.11
CA GLN A 27 -8.07 -13.36 4.82
C GLN A 27 -7.47 -14.23 3.70
N PRO A 28 -8.23 -14.57 2.64
CA PRO A 28 -7.76 -15.43 1.56
C PRO A 28 -6.81 -14.74 0.58
N GLN A 29 -6.78 -13.40 0.57
CA GLN A 29 -5.91 -12.59 -0.26
C GLN A 29 -5.12 -11.61 0.58
N SER A 30 -3.95 -11.21 0.11
CA SER A 30 -3.07 -10.25 0.78
C SER A 30 -2.46 -9.26 -0.21
N LEU A 31 -1.83 -8.21 0.32
CA LEU A 31 -1.10 -7.18 -0.41
C LEU A 31 0.32 -7.13 0.14
N ASP A 32 1.31 -7.20 -0.75
CA ASP A 32 2.70 -6.86 -0.40
C ASP A 32 2.87 -5.34 -0.52
N LEU A 33 3.20 -4.67 0.59
CA LEU A 33 3.21 -3.22 0.69
C LEU A 33 4.54 -2.73 1.24
N THR A 34 5.16 -1.78 0.53
CA THR A 34 6.23 -0.94 1.07
C THR A 34 5.61 0.10 2.00
N LEU A 35 5.94 0.03 3.30
CA LEU A 35 5.52 0.99 4.31
C LEU A 35 6.64 2.02 4.56
N PRO A 36 6.45 3.29 4.19
CA PRO A 36 7.44 4.32 4.49
C PRO A 36 7.51 4.58 6.00
N PRO A 37 8.69 4.94 6.53
CA PRO A 37 8.86 5.23 7.95
C PRO A 37 7.94 6.38 8.39
N LEU A 38 7.24 6.19 9.53
CA LEU A 38 6.33 7.17 10.12
C LEU A 38 5.22 7.68 9.16
N ALA A 39 4.83 6.87 8.19
CA ALA A 39 3.80 7.23 7.22
C ALA A 39 2.51 6.43 7.38
N MET A 40 1.42 7.00 6.86
CA MET A 40 0.14 6.31 6.69
C MET A 40 -0.17 6.10 5.21
N LEU A 41 -0.65 4.91 4.87
CA LEU A 41 -1.20 4.57 3.56
C LEU A 41 -2.73 4.45 3.65
N ALA A 42 -3.44 5.20 2.80
CA ALA A 42 -4.88 5.07 2.64
C ALA A 42 -5.17 4.40 1.30
N MET A 43 -5.82 3.24 1.32
CA MET A 43 -6.09 2.43 0.13
C MET A 43 -7.59 2.25 -0.06
N ARG A 44 -8.00 2.14 -1.32
CA ARG A 44 -9.37 1.79 -1.70
C ARG A 44 -9.30 0.72 -2.77
N TRP A 45 -10.05 -0.35 -2.57
CA TRP A 45 -10.22 -1.38 -3.58
C TRP A 45 -10.89 -0.80 -4.84
N ARG A 46 -10.44 -1.25 -6.01
CA ARG A 46 -11.08 -0.94 -7.29
C ARG A 46 -11.35 -2.25 -8.01
N ALA A 47 -12.63 -2.55 -8.22
CA ALA A 47 -13.05 -3.54 -9.19
C ALA A 47 -12.60 -3.07 -10.59
N ARG A 48 -12.16 -4.01 -11.43
CA ARG A 48 -12.09 -3.76 -12.87
C ARG A 48 -13.48 -3.66 -13.46
#